data_AF-A0A1N6K5U3-F1
#
_entry.id   AF-A0A1N6K5U3-F1
#
_cell.length_a   1.000
_cell.length_b   1.000
_cell.length_c   1.000
_cell.angle_alpha   90.00
_cell.angle_beta   90.00
_cell.angle_gamma   90.00
#
_symmetry.space_group_name_H-M   'P 1'
#
loop_
_entity.id
_entity.type
_entity.pdbx_description
1 polymer ?
#
loop_
_entity_poly.entity_id
_entity_poly.type
_entity_poly.pdbx_seq_one_letter_code
_entity_poly.pdbx_strand_id
1 'polypeptide(L)'
;MANPRTLDEQIAESIRRSQESGELQTAKDWGKRTAYADGYEETPEEYRMAFKALKDSGYVPAEVEMMKALADKRARLSTIDASSSEALALKREISELQLKVSVRLENIARGGY
;
A
#
# COMPACT_ATOMS: atom_id res chain seq x y z
N MET A 1 -39.25 24.46 7.16
CA MET A 1 -38.44 23.76 6.13
C MET A 1 -37.13 23.36 6.80
N ALA A 2 -36.81 22.07 6.84
CA ALA A 2 -35.62 21.56 7.51
C ALA A 2 -34.37 22.01 6.73
N ASN A 3 -33.42 22.64 7.42
CA ASN A 3 -32.13 23.03 6.86
C ASN A 3 -31.34 21.74 6.56
N PRO A 4 -30.89 21.48 5.31
CA PRO A 4 -30.06 20.33 5.03
C PRO A 4 -28.74 20.50 5.79
N ARG A 5 -28.58 19.70 6.85
CA ARG A 5 -27.34 19.67 7.63
C ARG A 5 -26.15 19.36 6.73
N THR A 6 -25.03 20.00 7.00
CA THR A 6 -23.80 19.73 6.24
C THR A 6 -23.34 18.29 6.47
N LEU A 7 -22.53 17.74 5.56
CA LEU A 7 -21.98 16.40 5.72
C LEU A 7 -21.20 16.28 7.04
N ASP A 8 -20.45 17.32 7.40
CA ASP A 8 -19.66 17.37 8.63
C ASP A 8 -20.54 17.29 9.89
N GLU A 9 -21.69 17.96 9.90
CA GLU A 9 -22.65 17.89 11.02
C GLU A 9 -23.25 16.49 11.17
N GLN A 10 -23.54 15.83 10.05
CA GLN A 10 -24.07 14.46 10.03
C GLN A 10 -23.00 13.46 10.51
N ILE A 11 -21.75 13.61 10.09
CA ILE A 11 -20.62 12.81 10.57
C ILE A 11 -20.43 13.01 12.08
N ALA A 12 -20.42 14.26 12.54
CA ALA A 12 -20.21 14.58 13.95
C ALA A 12 -21.31 14.00 14.86
N GLU A 13 -22.58 14.03 14.42
CA GLU A 13 -23.67 13.41 15.17
C GLU A 13 -23.59 11.88 15.17
N SER A 14 -23.25 11.27 14.02
CA SER A 14 -23.05 9.82 13.93
C SER A 14 -21.96 9.35 14.90
N ILE A 15 -20.82 10.06 14.96
CA ILE A 15 -19.73 9.74 15.87
C ILE A 15 -20.19 9.84 17.34
N ARG A 16 -20.90 10.90 17.71
CA ARG A 16 -21.44 11.07 19.08
C ARG A 16 -22.37 9.92 19.46
N ARG A 17 -23.30 9.56 18.59
CA ARG A 17 -24.23 8.45 18.84
C ARG A 17 -23.50 7.11 19.02
N SER A 18 -22.49 6.83 18.20
CA SER A 18 -21.70 5.61 18.33
C SER A 18 -20.81 5.59 19.58
N GLN A 19 -20.36 6.76 20.07
CA GLN A 19 -19.66 6.89 21.36
C GLN A 19 -20.60 6.63 22.55
N GLU A 20 -21.79 7.25 22.54
CA GLU A 20 -22.79 7.12 23.61
C GLU A 20 -23.35 5.70 23.74
N SER A 21 -23.58 5.03 22.61
CA SER A 21 -24.09 3.66 22.57
C SER A 21 -23.05 2.59 22.90
N GLY A 22 -21.77 2.97 23.00
CA GLY A 22 -20.68 2.00 23.17
C GLY A 22 -20.35 1.20 21.91
N GLU A 23 -20.98 1.50 20.77
CA GLU A 23 -20.81 0.79 19.50
C GLU A 23 -19.35 0.79 19.06
N LEU A 24 -18.63 1.91 19.22
CA LEU A 24 -17.23 2.00 18.82
C LEU A 24 -16.34 1.01 19.59
N GLN A 25 -16.64 0.79 20.88
CA GLN A 25 -15.93 -0.11 21.78
C GLN A 25 -16.14 -1.59 21.40
N THR A 26 -17.21 -1.92 20.68
CA THR A 26 -17.48 -3.27 20.20
C THR A 26 -16.65 -3.66 18.97
N ALA A 27 -16.01 -2.68 18.32
CA ALA A 27 -15.15 -2.95 17.18
C ALA A 27 -13.98 -3.84 17.58
N LYS A 28 -13.68 -4.85 16.76
CA LYS A 28 -12.59 -5.83 16.96
C LYS A 28 -11.23 -5.16 17.22
N ASP A 29 -11.02 -4.00 16.62
CA ASP A 29 -9.77 -3.26 16.63
C ASP A 29 -9.85 -2.00 17.51
N TRP A 30 -10.88 -1.89 18.35
CA TRP A 30 -11.02 -0.80 19.30
C TRP A 30 -9.79 -0.72 20.23
N GLY A 31 -9.18 0.47 20.28
CA GLY A 31 -7.97 0.72 21.07
C GLY A 31 -6.71 0.03 20.56
N LYS A 32 -6.78 -0.73 19.46
CA LYS A 32 -5.60 -1.33 18.83
C LYS A 32 -4.99 -0.35 17.85
N ARG A 33 -3.67 -0.38 17.73
CA ARG A 33 -2.98 0.32 16.64
C ARG A 33 -3.51 -0.24 15.32
N THR A 34 -3.87 0.64 14.40
CA THR A 34 -4.23 0.26 13.04
C THR A 34 -3.14 -0.64 12.47
N ALA A 35 -3.51 -1.86 12.08
CA ALA A 35 -2.58 -2.75 11.41
C ALA A 35 -2.26 -2.13 10.04
N TYR A 36 -1.03 -1.69 9.85
CA TYR A 36 -0.57 -1.24 8.54
C TYR A 36 -0.24 -2.49 7.72
N ALA A 37 -1.24 -3.02 7.00
CA ALA A 37 -1.09 -4.20 6.13
C ALA A 37 -0.26 -3.93 4.85
N ASP A 38 0.36 -2.75 4.75
CA ASP A 38 0.80 -2.16 3.48
C ASP A 38 2.33 -2.09 3.37
N GLY A 39 3.07 -2.99 4.04
CA GLY A 39 4.54 -3.00 4.02
C GLY A 39 5.21 -1.87 4.80
N TYR A 40 4.47 -1.16 5.65
CA TYR A 40 5.01 -0.10 6.51
C TYR A 40 6.07 -0.63 7.48
N GLU A 41 5.83 -1.80 8.06
CA GLU A 41 6.79 -2.46 8.96
C GLU A 41 8.01 -3.02 8.22
N GLU A 42 7.84 -3.39 6.95
CA GLU A 42 8.89 -3.90 6.06
C GLU A 42 9.78 -2.78 5.51
N THR A 43 9.31 -1.52 5.58
CA THR A 43 10.08 -0.35 5.18
C THR A 43 11.10 0.01 6.28
N PRO A 44 12.38 0.23 5.95
CA PRO A 44 13.37 0.71 6.92
C PRO A 44 12.90 2.01 7.59
N GLU A 45 13.21 2.15 8.88
CA GLU A 45 12.65 3.20 9.74
C GLU A 45 12.88 4.61 9.20
N GLU A 46 14.08 4.85 8.67
CA GLU A 46 14.51 6.10 8.05
C GLU A 46 13.65 6.52 6.85
N TYR A 47 12.99 5.58 6.17
CA TYR A 47 12.18 5.84 4.97
C TYR A 47 10.67 5.81 5.21
N ARG A 48 10.21 5.27 6.35
CA ARG A 48 8.77 5.12 6.64
C ARG A 48 8.00 6.43 6.53
N MET A 49 8.55 7.52 7.08
CA MET A 49 7.86 8.82 7.06
C MET A 49 7.83 9.47 5.69
N ALA A 50 8.93 9.40 4.94
CA ALA A 50 8.97 9.89 3.56
C ALA A 50 7.97 9.14 2.68
N PHE A 51 7.93 7.80 2.77
CA PHE A 51 7.00 6.99 1.97
C PHE A 51 5.55 7.18 2.40
N LYS A 52 5.27 7.33 3.70
CA LYS A 52 3.93 7.66 4.19
C LYS A 52 3.46 9.01 3.65
N ALA A 53 4.31 10.04 3.68
CA ALA A 53 3.95 11.37 3.18
C ALA A 53 3.63 11.34 1.68
N LEU A 54 4.44 10.63 0.88
CA LEU A 54 4.18 10.45 -0.54
C LEU A 54 2.84 9.75 -0.77
N LYS A 55 2.61 8.61 -0.11
CA LYS A 55 1.34 7.87 -0.18
C LYS A 55 0.13 8.73 0.19
N ASP A 56 0.21 9.48 1.29
CA ASP A 56 -0.89 10.32 1.78
C ASP A 56 -1.20 11.48 0.81
N SER A 57 -0.22 11.93 0.02
CA SER A 57 -0.41 12.92 -1.06
C SER A 57 -0.97 12.33 -2.36
N GLY A 58 -1.20 11.01 -2.40
CA GLY A 58 -1.60 10.29 -3.62
C GLY A 58 -0.44 10.00 -4.58
N TYR A 59 0.80 10.31 -4.20
CA TYR A 59 1.99 10.04 -5.00
C TYR A 59 2.60 8.69 -4.62
N VAL A 60 2.67 7.77 -5.59
CA VAL A 60 3.32 6.48 -5.41
C VAL A 60 4.75 6.56 -5.93
N PRO A 61 5.78 6.23 -5.12
CA PRO A 61 7.16 6.21 -5.60
C PRO A 61 7.37 5.21 -6.74
N ALA A 62 8.28 5.52 -7.68
CA ALA A 62 8.53 4.69 -8.86
C ALA A 62 9.03 3.27 -8.50
N GLU A 63 9.74 3.13 -7.38
CA GLU A 63 10.19 1.84 -6.84
C GLU A 63 8.99 0.95 -6.49
N VAL A 64 7.99 1.54 -5.84
CA VAL A 64 6.77 0.84 -5.42
C VAL A 64 5.97 0.41 -6.65
N GLU A 65 5.92 1.23 -7.70
CA GLU A 65 5.31 0.84 -8.98
C GLU A 65 6.05 -0.33 -9.63
N MET A 66 7.39 -0.30 -9.65
CA MET A 66 8.19 -1.42 -10.17
C MET A 66 7.97 -2.72 -9.37
N MET A 67 7.86 -2.63 -8.04
CA MET A 67 7.58 -3.77 -7.18
C MET A 67 6.18 -4.34 -7.42
N LYS A 68 5.16 -3.50 -7.60
CA LYS A 68 3.81 -3.93 -7.99
C LYS A 68 3.81 -4.65 -9.34
N ALA A 69 4.44 -4.06 -10.35
CA ALA A 69 4.57 -4.68 -11.68
C ALA A 69 5.29 -6.04 -11.61
N LEU A 70 6.29 -6.17 -10.74
CA LEU A 70 6.97 -7.43 -10.50
C LEU A 70 6.05 -8.47 -9.84
N ALA A 71 5.26 -8.07 -8.85
CA ALA A 71 4.28 -8.93 -8.18
C ALA A 71 3.22 -9.42 -9.18
N ASP A 72 2.68 -8.53 -10.01
CA ASP A 72 1.68 -8.86 -11.03
C ASP A 72 2.24 -9.84 -12.07
N LYS A 73 3.48 -9.62 -12.54
CA LYS A 73 4.14 -10.54 -13.47
C LYS A 73 4.36 -11.91 -12.86
N ARG A 74 4.76 -11.99 -11.59
CA ARG A 74 4.93 -13.27 -10.86
C ARG A 74 3.59 -13.99 -10.68
N ALA A 75 2.54 -13.26 -10.34
CA ALA A 75 1.18 -13.81 -10.26
C ALA A 75 0.75 -14.38 -11.62
N ARG A 76 0.92 -13.61 -12.72
CA ARG A 76 0.67 -14.11 -14.08
C ARG A 76 1.48 -15.36 -14.41
N LEU A 77 2.77 -15.39 -14.07
CA LEU A 77 3.64 -16.55 -14.31
C LEU A 77 3.11 -17.81 -13.61
N SER A 78 2.49 -17.69 -12.44
CA SER A 78 1.88 -18.84 -11.74
C SER A 78 0.61 -19.38 -12.39
N THR A 79 0.00 -18.64 -13.32
CA THR A 79 -1.24 -19.03 -14.00
C THR A 79 -1.02 -19.64 -15.39
N ILE A 80 0.17 -19.48 -15.97
CA ILE A 80 0.51 -19.96 -17.31
C ILE A 80 1.34 -21.24 -17.25
N ASP A 81 1.27 -22.06 -18.30
CA ASP A 81 2.05 -23.29 -18.38
C ASP A 81 3.56 -22.96 -18.40
N ALA A 82 4.31 -23.63 -17.51
CA ALA A 82 5.71 -23.36 -17.25
C ALA A 82 6.63 -23.66 -18.45
N SER A 83 6.18 -24.50 -19.38
CA SER A 83 6.89 -24.90 -20.61
C SER A 83 6.55 -24.03 -21.81
N SER A 84 5.58 -23.12 -21.69
CA SER A 84 5.19 -22.22 -22.76
C SER A 84 6.30 -21.20 -23.08
N SER A 85 6.39 -20.78 -24.34
CA SER A 85 7.28 -19.69 -24.76
C SER A 85 6.95 -18.38 -24.05
N GLU A 86 5.68 -18.17 -23.71
CA GLU A 86 5.20 -17.03 -22.92
C GLU A 86 5.78 -17.05 -21.49
N ALA A 87 5.82 -18.22 -20.84
CA ALA A 87 6.41 -18.35 -19.50
C ALA A 87 7.91 -18.08 -19.51
N LEU A 88 8.63 -18.50 -20.56
CA LEU A 88 10.05 -18.19 -20.72
C LEU A 88 10.30 -16.69 -20.91
N ALA A 89 9.51 -16.03 -21.75
CA ALA A 89 9.59 -14.58 -21.94
C ALA A 89 9.28 -13.82 -20.64
N LEU A 90 8.23 -14.22 -19.94
CA LEU A 90 7.82 -13.59 -18.68
C LEU A 90 8.85 -13.77 -17.56
N LYS A 91 9.50 -14.95 -17.47
CA LYS A 91 10.62 -15.20 -16.55
C LYS A 91 11.80 -14.26 -16.82
N ARG A 92 12.11 -13.99 -18.10
CA ARG A 92 13.16 -13.05 -18.48
C ARG A 92 12.81 -11.63 -18.06
N GLU A 93 11.60 -11.17 -18.37
CA GLU A 93 11.13 -9.84 -17.97
C GLU A 93 11.13 -9.65 -16.45
N ILE A 94 10.70 -10.67 -15.69
CA ILE A 94 10.74 -10.70 -14.23
C ILE A 94 12.18 -10.53 -13.75
N SER A 95 13.13 -11.27 -14.33
CA SER A 95 14.54 -11.20 -13.94
C SER A 95 15.15 -9.82 -14.21
N GLU A 96 14.84 -9.24 -15.38
CA GLU A 96 15.29 -7.88 -15.75
C GLU A 96 14.71 -6.81 -14.81
N LEU A 97 13.41 -6.91 -14.48
CA LEU A 97 12.75 -5.97 -13.57
C LEU A 97 13.27 -6.12 -12.12
N GLN A 98 13.54 -7.34 -11.66
CA GLN A 98 14.14 -7.58 -10.35
C GLN A 98 15.51 -6.91 -10.24
N LEU A 99 16.37 -7.05 -11.24
CA LEU A 99 17.68 -6.41 -11.23
C LEU A 99 17.56 -4.89 -11.14
N LYS A 100 16.65 -4.28 -11.90
CA LYS A 100 16.38 -2.84 -11.85
C LYS A 100 15.92 -2.39 -10.46
N VAL A 101 15.02 -3.13 -9.83
CA VAL A 101 14.55 -2.84 -8.47
C VAL A 101 15.72 -2.93 -7.47
N SER A 102 16.53 -3.99 -7.53
CA SER A 102 17.68 -4.16 -6.63
C SER A 102 18.67 -3.01 -6.72
N VAL A 103 19.08 -2.61 -7.94
CA VAL A 103 20.00 -1.49 -8.16
C VAL A 103 19.42 -0.17 -7.64
N ARG A 104 18.13 0.07 -7.87
CA ARG A 104 17.46 1.29 -7.43
C ARG A 104 17.39 1.38 -5.90
N LEU A 105 17.02 0.28 -5.23
CA LEU A 105 17.00 0.23 -3.77
C LEU A 105 18.40 0.38 -3.16
N GLU A 106 19.43 -0.17 -3.80
CA GLU A 106 20.82 0.00 -3.39
C GLU A 106 21.27 1.46 -3.49
N ASN A 107 20.89 2.18 -4.54
CA ASN A 107 21.17 3.62 -4.69
C ASN A 107 20.47 4.45 -3.62
N ILE A 108 19.20 4.14 -3.33
CA ILE A 108 18.42 4.81 -2.27
C ILE A 108 19.08 4.57 -0.91
N ALA A 109 19.45 3.32 -0.59
CA ALA A 109 20.12 2.97 0.65
C ALA A 109 21.46 3.72 0.84
N ARG A 110 22.13 4.08 -0.26
CA ARG A 110 23.36 4.89 -0.25
C ARG A 110 23.11 6.41 -0.21
N GLY A 111 21.85 6.84 -0.15
CA GLY A 111 21.47 8.26 -0.15
C GLY A 111 21.53 8.94 -1.52
N GLY A 112 21.62 8.17 -2.61
CA GLY A 112 21.53 8.68 -3.96
C GLY A 112 20.08 8.88 -4.38
N TYR A 113 19.70 10.13 -4.67
CA TYR A 113 18.44 10.51 -5.32
C TYR A 113 18.65 10.73 -6.82
#